data_AF-B9R7Z6-F1
#
_entry.id   AF-B9R7Z6-F1
#
_cell.length_a   1.000
_cell.length_b   1.000
_cell.length_c   1.000
_cell.angle_alpha   90.00
_cell.angle_beta   90.00
_cell.angle_gamma   90.00
#
_symmetry.space_group_name_H-M   'P 1'
#
loop_
_entity.id
_entity.type
_entity.pdbx_description
1 polymer ?
#
loop_
_entity_poly.entity_id
_entity_poly.type
_entity_poly.pdbx_seq_one_letter_code
_entity_poly.pdbx_strand_id
1 'polypeptide(L)'
;MEKYILNIIILGVISWGTIFLLIRKVVPSRSFEFCNRLVSTIHAIVAVTLASISVEDWRCPVRPLASECTPSQMIALAVTVSYLIYDLLCCLFDTRPNLDNTIHHLVSIVGLGAGLVYHKSGTELVAALWITEISSPFLHLRELLKELGYRNTNLNLAADISFAVVFSVGRMVVGPYLAYATLTANNPIIIQAMAVGLQMVSAFWFYKIVRMVKYKLATRTTSKKVVSPEKLN
;
A
#
# COMPACT_ATOMS: atom_id res chain seq x y z
N MET A 1 5.88 -16.91 17.51
CA MET A 1 5.71 -15.45 17.59
C MET A 1 5.90 -15.03 19.04
N GLU A 2 6.78 -14.06 19.26
CA GLU A 2 7.09 -13.56 20.60
C GLU A 2 5.92 -12.77 21.20
N LYS A 3 5.76 -12.83 22.52
CA LYS A 3 4.63 -12.20 23.25
C LYS A 3 4.57 -10.68 23.02
N TYR A 4 5.74 -10.01 22.94
CA TYR A 4 5.77 -8.57 22.72
C TYR A 4 5.26 -8.19 21.31
N ILE A 5 5.55 -9.00 20.29
CA ILE A 5 5.04 -8.79 18.92
C ILE A 5 3.54 -8.96 18.88
N LEU A 6 3.01 -10.00 19.53
CA LEU A 6 1.57 -10.20 19.62
C LEU A 6 0.88 -9.01 20.31
N ASN A 7 1.47 -8.48 21.38
CA ASN A 7 0.98 -7.28 22.05
C ASN A 7 0.99 -6.05 21.13
N ILE A 8 2.05 -5.85 20.34
CA ILE A 8 2.12 -4.76 19.34
C ILE A 8 0.98 -4.90 18.33
N ILE A 9 0.69 -6.11 17.84
CA ILE A 9 -0.39 -6.32 16.88
C ILE A 9 -1.76 -5.99 17.50
N ILE A 10 -2.06 -6.54 18.68
CA ILE A 10 -3.35 -6.33 19.35
C ILE A 10 -3.57 -4.86 19.69
N LEU A 11 -2.58 -4.22 20.35
CA LEU A 11 -2.66 -2.81 20.70
C LEU A 11 -2.66 -1.92 19.45
N GLY A 12 -1.95 -2.32 18.39
CA GLY A 12 -1.94 -1.64 17.11
C GLY A 12 -3.33 -1.59 16.47
N VAL A 13 -4.04 -2.72 16.39
CA VAL A 13 -5.41 -2.78 15.86
C VAL A 13 -6.34 -1.82 16.62
N ILE A 14 -6.26 -1.83 17.97
CA ILE A 14 -7.06 -0.93 18.82
C ILE A 14 -6.67 0.54 18.57
N SER A 15 -5.38 0.81 18.42
CA SER A 15 -4.87 2.17 18.20
C SER A 15 -5.33 2.74 16.86
N TRP A 16 -5.23 1.96 15.77
CA TRP A 16 -5.74 2.37 14.45
C TRP A 16 -7.25 2.62 14.47
N GLY A 17 -8.02 1.74 15.12
CA GLY A 17 -9.46 1.95 15.33
C GLY A 17 -9.78 3.21 16.13
N THR A 18 -8.97 3.51 17.16
CA THR A 18 -9.13 4.74 17.95
C THR A 18 -8.83 5.98 17.11
N ILE A 19 -7.76 5.98 16.32
CA ILE A 19 -7.42 7.07 15.38
C ILE A 19 -8.58 7.30 14.40
N PHE A 20 -9.15 6.24 13.85
CA PHE A 20 -10.31 6.32 12.96
C PHE A 20 -11.51 7.03 13.62
N LEU A 21 -11.88 6.61 14.83
CA LEU A 21 -12.99 7.22 15.58
C LEU A 21 -12.71 8.70 15.90
N LEU A 22 -11.47 9.06 16.24
CA LEU A 22 -11.06 10.44 16.46
C LEU A 22 -11.18 11.27 15.18
N ILE A 23 -10.69 10.76 14.05
CA ILE A 23 -10.80 11.44 12.75
C ILE A 23 -12.27 11.68 12.41
N ARG A 24 -13.13 10.67 12.57
CA ARG A 24 -14.57 10.81 12.34
C ARG A 24 -15.22 11.88 13.21
N LYS A 25 -14.76 12.02 14.47
CA LYS A 25 -15.25 13.06 15.37
C LYS A 25 -14.81 14.46 14.93
N VAL A 26 -13.61 14.61 14.38
CA VAL A 26 -13.06 15.89 13.92
C VAL A 26 -13.67 16.34 12.59
N VAL A 27 -13.95 15.41 11.67
CA VAL A 27 -14.56 15.70 10.36
C VAL A 27 -15.89 14.95 10.15
N PRO A 28 -16.93 15.23 10.95
CA PRO A 28 -18.17 14.44 10.97
C PRO A 28 -18.99 14.51 9.67
N SER A 29 -18.74 15.51 8.83
CA SER A 29 -19.40 15.67 7.52
C SER A 29 -18.80 14.80 6.42
N ARG A 30 -17.70 14.09 6.68
CA ARG A 30 -17.00 13.26 5.70
C ARG A 30 -17.46 11.81 5.75
N SER A 31 -17.32 11.11 4.63
CA SER A 31 -17.73 9.71 4.53
C SER A 31 -16.86 8.79 5.40
N PHE A 32 -17.36 7.57 5.65
CA PHE A 32 -16.57 6.51 6.29
C PHE A 32 -15.25 6.30 5.56
N GLU A 33 -15.32 6.17 4.24
CA GLU A 33 -14.19 5.91 3.36
C GLU A 33 -13.17 7.06 3.38
N PHE A 34 -13.64 8.32 3.40
CA PHE A 34 -12.76 9.48 3.55
C PHE A 34 -11.94 9.41 4.83
N CYS A 35 -12.60 9.14 5.96
CA CYS A 35 -11.95 9.05 7.26
C CYS A 35 -10.97 7.88 7.29
N ASN A 36 -11.35 6.73 6.73
CA ASN A 36 -10.48 5.57 6.66
C ASN A 36 -9.23 5.85 5.81
N ARG A 37 -9.38 6.52 4.66
CA ARG A 37 -8.25 6.94 3.81
C ARG A 37 -7.26 7.86 4.50
N LEU A 38 -7.71 8.69 5.45
CA LEU A 38 -6.80 9.49 6.28
C LEU A 38 -5.98 8.59 7.21
N VAL A 39 -6.59 7.57 7.83
CA VAL A 39 -5.88 6.56 8.63
C VAL A 39 -4.88 5.80 7.76
N SER A 40 -5.28 5.36 6.57
CA SER A 40 -4.40 4.68 5.61
C SER A 40 -3.21 5.54 5.19
N THR A 41 -3.42 6.85 5.02
CA THR A 41 -2.33 7.79 4.71
C THR A 41 -1.33 7.89 5.87
N ILE A 42 -1.81 7.97 7.11
CA ILE A 42 -0.96 7.98 8.31
C ILE A 42 -0.18 6.66 8.39
N HIS A 43 -0.85 5.52 8.19
CA HIS A 43 -0.20 4.23 8.17
C HIS A 43 0.91 4.16 7.14
N ALA A 44 0.66 4.55 5.89
CA ALA A 44 1.65 4.49 4.83
C ALA A 44 2.91 5.30 5.18
N ILE A 45 2.75 6.48 5.77
CA ILE A 45 3.88 7.31 6.24
C ILE A 45 4.65 6.59 7.35
N VAL A 46 3.95 6.03 8.34
CA VAL A 46 4.56 5.28 9.45
C VAL A 46 5.28 4.03 8.92
N ALA A 47 4.65 3.25 8.04
CA ALA A 47 5.19 2.04 7.47
C ALA A 47 6.47 2.29 6.67
N VAL A 48 6.45 3.28 5.76
CA VAL A 48 7.64 3.65 4.99
C VAL A 48 8.76 4.16 5.91
N THR A 49 8.42 4.93 6.95
CA THR A 49 9.42 5.43 7.92
C THR A 49 10.05 4.28 8.70
N LEU A 50 9.23 3.40 9.30
CA LEU A 50 9.70 2.24 10.07
C LEU A 50 10.49 1.26 9.20
N ALA A 51 10.03 1.01 7.97
CA ALA A 51 10.77 0.21 7.00
C ALA A 51 12.14 0.85 6.71
N SER A 52 12.19 2.17 6.47
CA SER A 52 13.43 2.88 6.14
C SER A 52 14.45 2.83 7.28
N ILE A 53 14.03 3.06 8.52
CA ILE A 53 14.94 3.04 9.67
C ILE A 53 15.34 1.62 10.12
N SER A 54 14.64 0.59 9.63
CA SER A 54 14.97 -0.82 9.93
C SER A 54 15.88 -1.48 8.89
N VAL A 55 16.20 -0.78 7.79
CA VAL A 55 17.22 -1.21 6.82
C VAL A 55 18.60 -1.17 7.49
N GLU A 56 19.29 -2.31 7.52
CA GLU A 56 20.61 -2.43 8.16
C GLU A 56 21.73 -1.81 7.32
N ASP A 57 21.70 -2.00 5.99
CA ASP A 57 22.65 -1.42 5.06
C ASP A 57 21.98 -0.93 3.78
N TRP A 58 21.92 0.39 3.60
CA TRP A 58 21.36 1.02 2.40
C TRP A 58 22.18 0.80 1.12
N ARG A 59 23.44 0.35 1.22
CA ARG A 59 24.22 -0.07 0.05
C ARG A 59 23.67 -1.37 -0.54
N CYS A 60 23.01 -2.19 0.28
CA CYS A 60 22.41 -3.44 -0.15
C CYS A 60 21.11 -3.75 0.63
N PRO A 61 20.03 -2.98 0.41
CA PRO A 61 18.84 -3.00 1.27
C PRO A 61 18.01 -4.29 1.17
N VAL A 62 18.35 -5.19 0.25
CA VAL A 62 17.71 -6.50 0.04
C VAL A 62 18.66 -7.65 0.42
N ARG A 63 19.75 -7.37 1.15
CA ARG A 63 20.67 -8.40 1.64
C ARG A 63 20.94 -8.25 3.14
N PRO A 64 21.21 -9.36 3.86
CA PRO A 64 21.22 -10.76 3.37
C PRO A 64 19.80 -11.30 3.09
N LEU A 65 19.69 -12.25 2.15
CA LEU A 65 18.42 -12.92 1.84
C LEU A 65 18.11 -14.03 2.84
N ALA A 66 16.83 -14.32 3.04
CA ALA A 66 16.32 -15.27 4.04
C ALA A 66 16.91 -15.04 5.44
N SER A 67 17.22 -13.77 5.75
CA SER A 67 17.80 -13.34 7.00
C SER A 67 16.82 -13.54 8.15
N GLU A 68 17.35 -13.66 9.35
CA GLU A 68 16.53 -13.48 10.54
C GLU A 68 16.01 -12.04 10.61
N CYS A 69 14.83 -11.87 11.19
CA CYS A 69 14.24 -10.54 11.37
C CYS A 69 14.91 -9.85 12.56
N THR A 70 15.47 -8.66 12.35
CA THR A 70 15.93 -7.82 13.47
C THR A 70 14.73 -7.27 14.26
N PRO A 71 14.90 -6.86 15.52
CA PRO A 71 13.80 -6.31 16.31
C PRO A 71 13.10 -5.11 15.66
N SER A 72 13.85 -4.22 14.98
CA SER A 72 13.28 -3.07 14.27
C SER A 72 12.46 -3.48 13.05
N GLN A 73 12.93 -4.48 12.29
CA GLN A 73 12.18 -5.06 11.17
C GLN A 73 10.90 -5.72 11.69
N MET A 74 10.97 -6.50 12.77
CA MET A 74 9.79 -7.13 13.38
C MET A 74 8.77 -6.10 13.84
N ILE A 75 9.19 -4.97 14.43
CA ILE A 75 8.30 -3.86 14.81
C ILE A 75 7.63 -3.26 13.56
N ALA A 76 8.40 -2.98 12.49
CA ALA A 76 7.84 -2.43 11.25
C ALA A 76 6.77 -3.36 10.66
N LEU A 77 7.05 -4.66 10.59
CA LEU A 77 6.11 -5.68 10.11
C LEU A 77 4.88 -5.79 11.02
N ALA A 78 5.06 -5.81 12.34
CA ALA A 78 3.96 -5.94 13.30
C ALA A 78 3.00 -4.75 13.28
N VAL A 79 3.54 -3.53 13.18
CA VAL A 79 2.74 -2.30 13.04
C VAL A 79 1.92 -2.36 11.75
N THR A 80 2.51 -2.82 10.64
CA THR A 80 1.78 -2.98 9.38
C THR A 80 0.73 -4.08 9.43
N VAL A 81 1.04 -5.25 9.97
CA VAL A 81 0.06 -6.33 10.16
C VAL A 81 -1.13 -5.83 10.98
N SER A 82 -0.88 -5.07 12.05
CA SER A 82 -1.96 -4.50 12.87
C SER A 82 -2.86 -3.54 12.09
N TYR A 83 -2.28 -2.70 11.23
CA TYR A 83 -3.04 -1.81 10.35
C TYR A 83 -3.85 -2.62 9.33
N LEU A 84 -3.25 -3.60 8.66
CA LEU A 84 -3.92 -4.41 7.64
C LEU A 84 -5.12 -5.17 8.22
N ILE A 85 -5.02 -5.66 9.46
CA ILE A 85 -6.14 -6.29 10.17
C ILE A 85 -7.24 -5.25 10.44
N TYR A 86 -6.89 -4.08 10.98
CA TYR A 86 -7.84 -2.98 11.19
C TYR A 86 -8.55 -2.59 9.88
N ASP A 87 -7.81 -2.38 8.80
CA ASP A 87 -8.33 -1.90 7.52
C ASP A 87 -9.20 -2.96 6.84
N LEU A 88 -8.84 -4.24 6.96
CA LEU A 88 -9.67 -5.36 6.55
C LEU A 88 -11.01 -5.37 7.30
N LEU A 89 -11.01 -5.14 8.61
CA LEU A 89 -12.26 -5.02 9.39
C LEU A 89 -13.10 -3.85 8.91
N CYS A 90 -12.50 -2.68 8.65
CA CYS A 90 -13.19 -1.54 8.06
C CYS A 90 -13.81 -1.85 6.69
N CYS A 91 -13.11 -2.60 5.83
CA CYS A 91 -13.62 -3.05 4.53
C CYS A 91 -14.84 -3.98 4.66
N LEU A 92 -14.96 -4.77 5.74
CA LEU A 92 -16.12 -5.64 5.97
C LEU A 92 -17.37 -4.85 6.37
N PHE A 93 -17.21 -3.63 6.91
CA PHE A 93 -18.32 -2.73 7.20
C PHE A 93 -18.75 -1.88 5.99
N ASP A 94 -17.98 -1.91 4.91
CA ASP A 94 -18.38 -1.19 3.70
C ASP A 94 -19.50 -1.94 2.96
N THR A 95 -20.44 -1.17 2.43
CA THR A 95 -21.61 -1.66 1.69
C THR A 95 -21.25 -2.37 0.38
N ARG A 96 -20.02 -2.19 -0.13
CA ARG A 96 -19.51 -2.81 -1.35
C ARG A 96 -18.08 -3.30 -1.15
N PRO A 97 -17.87 -4.50 -0.60
CA PRO A 97 -16.53 -5.03 -0.38
C PRO A 97 -15.78 -5.15 -1.71
N ASN A 98 -14.61 -4.51 -1.78
CA ASN A 98 -13.73 -4.64 -2.93
C ASN A 98 -12.87 -5.91 -2.81
N LEU A 99 -13.25 -6.95 -3.55
CA LEU A 99 -12.57 -8.24 -3.56
C LEU A 99 -11.06 -8.13 -3.82
N ASP A 100 -10.63 -7.25 -4.72
CA ASP A 100 -9.20 -7.09 -5.01
C ASP A 100 -8.41 -6.52 -3.81
N ASN A 101 -9.04 -5.63 -3.04
CA ASN A 101 -8.45 -5.12 -1.80
C ASN A 101 -8.45 -6.18 -0.69
N THR A 102 -9.54 -6.94 -0.55
CA THR A 102 -9.62 -8.03 0.44
C THR A 102 -8.52 -9.07 0.20
N ILE A 103 -8.31 -9.49 -1.05
CA ILE A 103 -7.24 -10.44 -1.41
C ILE A 103 -5.87 -9.83 -1.08
N HIS A 104 -5.65 -8.55 -1.41
CA HIS A 104 -4.41 -7.85 -1.05
C HIS A 104 -4.14 -7.90 0.46
N HIS A 105 -5.13 -7.57 1.28
CA HIS A 105 -4.99 -7.60 2.74
C HIS A 105 -4.70 -9.01 3.24
N LEU A 106 -5.43 -10.03 2.78
CA LEU A 106 -5.22 -11.41 3.22
C LEU A 106 -3.81 -11.91 2.87
N VAL A 107 -3.36 -11.70 1.63
CA VAL A 107 -2.01 -12.09 1.19
C VAL A 107 -0.95 -11.36 2.00
N SER A 108 -1.14 -10.06 2.26
CA SER A 108 -0.18 -9.25 3.01
C SER A 108 -0.13 -9.63 4.50
N ILE A 109 -1.28 -9.86 5.14
CA ILE A 109 -1.38 -10.30 6.55
C ILE A 109 -0.69 -11.65 6.71
N VAL A 110 -0.98 -12.61 5.83
CA VAL A 110 -0.38 -13.95 5.89
C VAL A 110 1.11 -13.89 5.59
N GLY A 111 1.54 -13.12 4.60
CA GLY A 111 2.95 -13.01 4.22
C GLY A 111 3.82 -12.36 5.29
N LEU A 112 3.42 -11.18 5.78
CA LEU A 112 4.13 -10.47 6.84
C LEU A 112 4.03 -11.23 8.18
N GLY A 113 2.86 -11.80 8.48
CA GLY A 113 2.63 -12.64 9.66
C GLY A 113 3.50 -13.89 9.66
N ALA A 114 3.71 -14.53 8.51
CA ALA A 114 4.64 -15.64 8.39
C ALA A 114 6.08 -15.20 8.72
N GLY A 115 6.53 -14.06 8.22
CA GLY A 115 7.85 -13.50 8.60
C GLY A 115 8.02 -13.33 10.11
N LEU A 116 6.98 -12.86 10.80
CA LEU A 116 6.95 -12.71 12.25
C LEU A 116 6.89 -14.04 13.01
N VAL A 117 6.26 -15.07 12.46
CA VAL A 117 6.14 -16.40 13.09
C VAL A 117 7.42 -17.21 12.91
N TYR A 118 7.99 -17.21 11.70
CA TYR A 118 9.20 -17.95 11.36
C TYR A 118 10.49 -17.19 11.69
N HIS A 119 10.41 -15.91 12.07
CA HIS A 119 11.56 -15.03 12.29
C HIS A 119 12.52 -15.01 11.09
N LYS A 120 11.95 -14.97 9.88
CA LYS A 120 12.65 -15.19 8.62
C LYS A 120 12.22 -14.17 7.55
N SER A 121 13.14 -13.93 6.62
CA SER A 121 12.96 -13.04 5.47
C SER A 121 12.79 -11.56 5.85
N GLY A 122 13.41 -11.12 6.95
CA GLY A 122 13.23 -9.77 7.47
C GLY A 122 13.56 -8.69 6.44
N THR A 123 14.70 -8.85 5.79
CA THR A 123 15.18 -7.91 4.77
C THR A 123 14.24 -7.84 3.56
N GLU A 124 13.81 -8.98 3.02
CA GLU A 124 12.91 -8.99 1.86
C GLU A 124 11.51 -8.47 2.21
N LEU A 125 10.98 -8.81 3.40
CA LEU A 125 9.66 -8.36 3.84
C LEU A 125 9.63 -6.86 4.13
N VAL A 126 10.69 -6.29 4.69
CA VAL A 126 10.82 -4.83 4.86
C VAL A 126 10.96 -4.11 3.52
N ALA A 127 11.74 -4.67 2.58
CA ALA A 127 11.79 -4.13 1.23
C ALA A 127 10.41 -4.19 0.54
N ALA A 128 9.68 -5.30 0.71
CA ALA A 128 8.34 -5.48 0.16
C ALA A 128 7.37 -4.44 0.75
N LEU A 129 7.37 -4.28 2.07
CA LEU A 129 6.60 -3.27 2.77
C LEU A 129 6.87 -1.86 2.23
N TRP A 130 8.14 -1.51 2.05
CA TRP A 130 8.54 -0.19 1.57
C TRP A 130 8.02 0.08 0.16
N ILE A 131 8.26 -0.84 -0.78
CA ILE A 131 7.87 -0.65 -2.19
C ILE A 131 6.36 -0.68 -2.38
N THR A 132 5.62 -1.39 -1.50
CA THR A 132 4.17 -1.40 -1.58
C THR A 132 3.56 -0.13 -1.01
N GLU A 133 4.08 0.38 0.11
CA GLU A 133 3.48 1.50 0.81
C GLU A 133 3.88 2.89 0.30
N ILE A 134 5.02 3.04 -0.37
CA ILE A 134 5.46 4.36 -0.86
C ILE A 134 4.49 5.00 -1.87
N SER A 135 3.69 4.19 -2.56
CA SER A 135 2.65 4.67 -3.48
C SER A 135 1.34 5.07 -2.77
N SER A 136 1.08 4.56 -1.56
CA SER A 136 -0.20 4.67 -0.86
C SER A 136 -0.60 6.12 -0.52
N PRO A 137 0.29 7.04 -0.08
CA PRO A 137 -0.10 8.42 0.18
C PRO A 137 -0.69 9.11 -1.06
N PHE A 138 -0.13 8.83 -2.24
CA PHE A 138 -0.64 9.36 -3.51
C PHE A 138 -1.96 8.71 -3.91
N LEU A 139 -2.14 7.41 -3.64
CA LEU A 139 -3.40 6.69 -3.83
C LEU A 139 -4.54 7.28 -2.98
N HIS A 140 -4.27 7.58 -1.72
CA HIS A 140 -5.30 8.15 -0.85
C HIS A 140 -5.55 9.61 -1.23
N LEU A 141 -4.51 10.40 -1.49
CA LEU A 141 -4.64 11.79 -1.93
C LEU A 141 -5.50 11.94 -3.19
N ARG A 142 -5.30 11.10 -4.22
CA ARG A 142 -6.10 11.19 -5.46
C ARG A 142 -7.58 10.90 -5.25
N GLU A 143 -7.96 10.05 -4.29
CA GLU A 143 -9.38 9.77 -3.98
C GLU A 143 -9.96 10.84 -3.05
N LEU A 144 -9.20 11.27 -2.03
CA LEU A 144 -9.59 12.38 -1.13
C LEU A 144 -9.89 13.66 -1.94
N LEU A 145 -9.02 14.01 -2.90
CA LEU A 145 -9.25 15.16 -3.78
C LEU A 145 -10.56 15.05 -4.59
N LYS A 146 -10.93 13.85 -5.03
CA LYS A 146 -12.19 13.66 -5.77
C LYS A 146 -13.41 13.87 -4.87
N GLU A 147 -13.35 13.40 -3.63
CA GLU A 147 -14.43 13.59 -2.66
C GLU A 147 -14.55 15.05 -2.20
N LEU A 148 -13.43 15.78 -2.15
CA LEU A 148 -13.39 17.22 -1.88
C LEU A 148 -13.87 18.09 -3.06
N GLY A 149 -14.29 17.50 -4.17
CA GLY A 149 -14.76 18.23 -5.36
C GLY A 149 -13.66 18.67 -6.34
N TYR A 150 -12.39 18.33 -6.08
CA TYR A 150 -11.26 18.66 -6.97
C TYR A 150 -11.08 17.65 -8.11
N ARG A 151 -12.14 16.94 -8.50
CA ARG A 151 -12.10 15.99 -9.63
C ARG A 151 -11.72 16.72 -10.92
N ASN A 152 -10.84 16.12 -11.73
CA ASN A 152 -10.37 16.65 -13.03
C ASN A 152 -9.50 17.92 -12.98
N THR A 153 -9.17 18.42 -11.78
CA THR A 153 -8.22 19.53 -11.60
C THR A 153 -6.78 19.10 -11.92
N ASN A 154 -5.88 20.07 -12.10
CA ASN A 154 -4.45 19.78 -12.28
C ASN A 154 -3.82 19.15 -11.04
N LEU A 155 -4.29 19.51 -9.84
CA LEU A 155 -3.86 18.87 -8.59
C LEU A 155 -4.28 17.40 -8.52
N ASN A 156 -5.53 17.07 -8.90
CA ASN A 156 -5.98 15.69 -8.96
C ASN A 156 -5.21 14.88 -10.01
N LEU A 157 -4.94 15.47 -11.18
CA LEU A 157 -4.11 14.82 -12.19
C LEU A 157 -2.68 14.57 -11.70
N ALA A 158 -2.06 15.54 -11.03
CA ALA A 158 -0.72 15.37 -10.47
C ALA A 158 -0.72 14.19 -9.48
N ALA A 159 -1.70 14.09 -8.59
CA ALA A 159 -1.83 12.95 -7.68
C ALA A 159 -2.05 11.62 -8.42
N ASP A 160 -2.87 11.58 -9.49
CA ASP A 160 -3.05 10.39 -10.32
C ASP A 160 -1.73 9.93 -10.98
N ILE A 161 -0.97 10.87 -11.55
CA ILE A 161 0.29 10.58 -12.25
C ILE A 161 1.35 10.14 -11.24
N SER A 162 1.51 10.86 -10.12
CA SER A 162 2.46 10.49 -9.07
C SER A 162 2.17 9.10 -8.53
N PHE A 163 0.90 8.78 -8.24
CA PHE A 163 0.51 7.43 -7.85
C PHE A 163 0.88 6.40 -8.92
N ALA A 164 0.53 6.64 -10.18
CA ALA A 164 0.79 5.69 -11.26
C ALA A 164 2.31 5.44 -11.45
N VAL A 165 3.13 6.49 -11.43
CA VAL A 165 4.58 6.40 -11.59
C VAL A 165 5.21 5.65 -10.43
N VAL A 166 4.94 6.07 -9.20
CA VAL A 166 5.52 5.46 -7.99
C VAL A 166 5.09 4.00 -7.86
N PHE A 167 3.82 3.69 -8.10
CA PHE A 167 3.31 2.32 -8.11
C PHE A 167 4.02 1.46 -9.16
N SER A 168 4.19 1.99 -10.38
CA SER A 168 4.81 1.24 -11.48
C SER A 168 6.28 0.94 -11.20
N VAL A 169 7.05 1.93 -10.76
CA VAL A 169 8.47 1.74 -10.43
C VAL A 169 8.61 0.77 -9.26
N GLY A 170 7.91 1.02 -8.15
CA GLY A 170 8.00 0.18 -6.96
C GLY A 170 7.55 -1.25 -7.24
N ARG A 171 6.36 -1.44 -7.81
CA ARG A 171 5.74 -2.77 -7.86
C ARG A 171 5.98 -3.53 -9.16
N MET A 172 6.20 -2.86 -10.30
CA MET A 172 6.41 -3.53 -11.60
C MET A 172 7.88 -3.58 -12.04
N VAL A 173 8.76 -2.77 -11.45
CA VAL A 173 10.21 -2.84 -11.71
C VAL A 173 10.94 -3.49 -10.54
N VAL A 174 10.80 -2.94 -9.32
CA VAL A 174 11.47 -3.49 -8.14
C VAL A 174 10.77 -4.75 -7.61
N GLY A 175 9.43 -4.77 -7.61
CA GLY A 175 8.61 -5.89 -7.14
C GLY A 175 8.96 -7.26 -7.73
N PRO A 176 9.07 -7.43 -9.07
CA PRO A 176 9.44 -8.73 -9.66
C PRO A 176 10.84 -9.20 -9.25
N TYR A 177 11.81 -8.28 -9.15
CA TYR A 177 13.15 -8.61 -8.66
C TYR A 177 13.10 -9.09 -7.22
N LEU A 178 12.36 -8.40 -6.36
CA LEU A 178 12.22 -8.78 -4.96
C LEU A 178 11.51 -10.14 -4.82
N ALA A 179 10.43 -10.36 -5.55
CA ALA A 179 9.74 -11.65 -5.57
C ALA A 179 10.68 -12.79 -6.02
N TYR A 180 11.48 -12.56 -7.07
CA TYR A 180 12.50 -13.51 -7.53
C TYR A 180 13.54 -13.80 -6.42
N ALA A 181 14.04 -12.76 -5.75
CA ALA A 181 14.99 -12.91 -4.65
C ALA A 181 14.39 -13.71 -3.49
N THR A 182 13.15 -13.42 -3.07
CA THR A 182 12.44 -14.17 -2.03
C THR A 182 12.23 -15.64 -2.40
N LEU A 183 11.89 -15.92 -3.67
CA LEU A 183 11.63 -17.27 -4.20
C LEU A 183 12.88 -18.13 -4.32
N THR A 184 14.03 -17.52 -4.60
CA THR A 184 15.30 -18.23 -4.81
C THR A 184 16.11 -18.39 -3.53
N ALA A 185 15.76 -17.65 -2.48
CA ALA A 185 16.33 -17.79 -1.16
C ALA A 185 15.69 -18.94 -0.36
N ASN A 186 16.38 -19.39 0.68
CA ASN A 186 15.91 -20.46 1.59
C ASN A 186 14.85 -19.94 2.58
N ASN A 187 13.72 -19.51 2.04
CA ASN A 187 12.57 -18.97 2.76
C ASN A 187 11.48 -20.04 2.93
N PRO A 188 10.68 -19.98 4.02
CA PRO A 188 9.47 -20.79 4.15
C PRO A 188 8.56 -20.66 2.93
N ILE A 189 8.01 -21.79 2.46
CA ILE A 189 7.14 -21.86 1.27
C ILE A 189 5.97 -20.88 1.35
N ILE A 190 5.42 -20.65 2.53
CA ILE A 190 4.33 -19.70 2.72
C ILE A 190 4.74 -18.24 2.40
N ILE A 191 5.96 -17.81 2.76
CA ILE A 191 6.47 -16.47 2.43
C ILE A 191 6.64 -16.34 0.91
N GLN A 192 7.19 -17.38 0.29
CA GLN A 192 7.35 -17.48 -1.16
C GLN A 192 6.01 -17.39 -1.90
N ALA A 193 5.01 -18.16 -1.46
CA ALA A 193 3.67 -18.14 -2.04
C ALA A 193 3.00 -16.78 -1.89
N MET A 194 3.14 -16.12 -0.73
CA MET A 194 2.57 -14.79 -0.50
C MET A 194 3.29 -13.71 -1.30
N ALA A 195 4.60 -13.82 -1.54
CA ALA A 195 5.34 -12.91 -2.42
C ALA A 195 4.81 -12.98 -3.87
N VAL A 196 4.56 -14.19 -4.39
CA VAL A 196 3.91 -14.38 -5.70
C VAL A 196 2.49 -13.82 -5.70
N GLY A 197 1.70 -14.11 -4.67
CA GLY A 197 0.35 -13.56 -4.50
C GLY A 197 0.33 -12.03 -4.56
N LEU A 198 1.24 -11.38 -3.83
CA LEU A 198 1.34 -9.93 -3.77
C LEU A 198 1.76 -9.32 -5.12
N GLN A 199 2.65 -10.00 -5.85
CA GLN A 199 3.05 -9.60 -7.19
C GLN A 199 1.89 -9.74 -8.20
N MET A 200 1.07 -10.79 -8.11
CA MET A 200 -0.10 -10.98 -8.96
C MET A 200 -1.16 -9.89 -8.75
N VAL A 201 -1.48 -9.58 -7.48
CA VAL A 201 -2.39 -8.48 -7.14
C VAL A 201 -1.86 -7.16 -7.68
N SER A 202 -0.56 -6.93 -7.54
CA SER A 202 0.09 -5.71 -8.05
C SER A 202 -0.01 -5.60 -9.57
N ALA A 203 0.19 -6.70 -10.30
CA ALA A 203 0.05 -6.73 -11.76
C ALA A 203 -1.39 -6.47 -12.21
N PHE A 204 -2.37 -7.03 -11.51
CA PHE A 204 -3.78 -6.77 -11.76
C PHE A 204 -4.14 -5.29 -11.56
N TRP A 205 -3.67 -4.67 -10.47
CA TRP A 205 -3.86 -3.25 -10.23
C TRP A 205 -3.13 -2.38 -11.26
N PHE A 206 -1.92 -2.76 -11.68
CA PHE A 206 -1.22 -2.05 -12.75
C PHE A 206 -2.04 -2.01 -14.04
N TYR A 207 -2.66 -3.13 -14.43
CA TYR A 207 -3.58 -3.16 -15.57
C TYR A 207 -4.74 -2.16 -15.42
N LYS A 208 -5.37 -2.09 -14.24
CA LYS A 208 -6.44 -1.09 -13.95
C LYS A 208 -5.91 0.35 -14.05
N ILE A 209 -4.72 0.62 -13.54
CA ILE A 209 -4.07 1.93 -13.59
C ILE A 209 -3.80 2.35 -15.03
N VAL A 210 -3.21 1.49 -15.85
CA VAL A 210 -2.92 1.78 -17.27
C VAL A 210 -4.20 2.12 -18.03
N ARG A 211 -5.29 1.37 -17.82
CA ARG A 211 -6.59 1.67 -18.43
C ARG A 211 -7.14 3.03 -18.02
N MET A 212 -7.06 3.33 -16.73
CA MET A 212 -7.54 4.59 -16.16
C MET A 212 -6.75 5.80 -16.69
N VAL A 213 -5.42 5.69 -16.77
CA VAL A 213 -4.55 6.73 -17.35
C VAL A 213 -4.85 6.93 -18.85
N LYS A 214 -4.94 5.85 -19.63
CA LYS A 214 -5.29 5.92 -21.07
C LYS A 214 -6.63 6.63 -21.28
N TYR A 215 -7.65 6.28 -20.50
CA TYR A 215 -8.97 6.92 -20.56
C TYR A 215 -8.92 8.42 -20.24
N LYS A 216 -8.20 8.83 -19.20
CA LYS A 216 -8.06 10.24 -18.81
C LYS A 216 -7.31 11.09 -19.85
N LEU A 217 -6.29 10.52 -20.49
CA LEU A 217 -5.54 11.21 -21.55
C LEU A 217 -6.38 11.36 -22.82
N ALA A 218 -7.13 10.33 -23.21
CA ALA A 218 -8.04 10.39 -24.36
C ALA A 218 -9.13 11.45 -24.17
N THR A 219 -9.82 11.44 -23.01
CA THR A 219 -10.90 12.40 -22.71
C THR A 219 -10.43 13.85 -22.64
N ARG A 220 -9.25 14.13 -22.07
CA ARG A 220 -8.67 15.49 -22.08
C ARG A 220 -8.26 15.95 -23.49
N THR A 221 -7.77 15.05 -24.33
CA THR A 221 -7.43 15.38 -25.72
C THR A 221 -8.69 15.78 -26.50
N THR A 222 -9.79 15.04 -26.34
CA THR A 222 -11.09 15.39 -26.93
C THR A 222 -11.61 16.72 -26.39
N SER A 223 -11.56 16.96 -25.07
CA SER A 223 -12.02 18.22 -24.47
C SER A 223 -11.22 19.44 -24.96
N LYS A 224 -9.89 19.32 -25.11
CA LYS A 224 -9.06 20.39 -25.70
C LYS A 224 -9.40 20.65 -27.17
N LYS A 225 -9.69 19.61 -27.95
CA LYS A 225 -10.13 19.76 -29.35
C LYS A 225 -11.50 20.45 -29.46
N VAL A 226 -12.44 20.12 -28.56
CA VAL A 226 -13.79 20.71 -28.54
C VAL A 226 -13.78 22.17 -28.06
N VAL A 227 -12.87 22.55 -27.16
CA VAL A 227 -12.69 23.94 -26.70
C VAL A 227 -11.84 24.77 -27.67
N SER A 228 -11.14 24.11 -28.60
CA SER A 228 -10.43 24.74 -29.72
C SER A 228 -11.15 24.47 -31.06
N PRO A 229 -12.46 24.77 -31.23
CA PRO A 229 -13.03 24.76 -32.56
C PRO A 229 -12.35 25.88 -33.36
N GLU A 230 -11.81 25.51 -34.52
CA GLU A 230 -11.39 26.35 -35.64
C GLU A 230 -11.38 27.87 -35.38
N LYS A 231 -10.24 28.38 -34.92
CA LYS A 231 -9.77 29.68 -35.43
C LYS A 231 -9.08 29.42 -36.77
N LEU A 232 -9.84 29.13 -37.82
CA LEU A 232 -9.35 29.13 -39.19
C LEU A 232 -10.54 29.35 -40.15
N ASN A 233 -10.65 30.63 -40.53
CA ASN A 233 -11.04 31.20 -41.83
C ASN A 233 -12.25 30.63 -42.58
#